data_AF-A0A950DBT0-F1
#
_entry.id   AF-A0A950DBT0-F1
#
_cell.length_a   1.000
_cell.length_b   1.000
_cell.length_c   1.000
_cell.angle_alpha   90.00
_cell.angle_beta   90.00
_cell.angle_gamma   90.00
#
_symmetry.space_group_name_H-M   'P 1'
#
loop_
_entity.id
_entity.type
_entity.pdbx_description
1 polymer ?
#
loop_
_entity_poly.entity_id
_entity_poly.type
_entity_poly.pdbx_seq_one_letter_code
_entity_poly.pdbx_strand_id
1 'polypeptide(L)'
;MTSSARSLSIRRRRWRRFPVEPASSGCSRRTERTKNRVDQKKLTLGLNGASGRMGLRLVYLIAEDPRARLAWAIERPGHPRLGDDAGALAGLAHVDVKLSTLDDLTGEVDAMIDFSHPSATLELARFCRDRTIPMVVGTTGFSPSQRNELEQVSVKIPLLVSPNMSRAVNLLMRLVGEAARALGQSADIEIVERHHRLKKDAPSGTALRLAEIAAEAAGITRFVHGREGQVGQRSSNEIGVHAVRTGDEPGEHTVIFGLMGESLELSHRALNRDGFVRGAIDAAMFLAGKPAGLYTMTDVLG
;
A
#
# COMPACT_ATOMS: atom_id res chain seq x y z
N MET A 1 66.09 -35.63 -25.30
CA MET A 1 66.32 -36.48 -24.12
C MET A 1 66.05 -35.62 -22.89
N THR A 2 65.15 -36.11 -22.01
CA THR A 2 64.87 -35.73 -20.60
C THR A 2 64.51 -34.26 -20.29
N SER A 3 63.24 -33.89 -20.03
CA SER A 3 62.32 -34.21 -18.91
C SER A 3 62.66 -33.55 -17.57
N SER A 4 61.77 -32.66 -17.09
CA SER A 4 61.40 -32.53 -15.67
C SER A 4 60.24 -31.52 -15.52
N ALA A 5 59.01 -32.01 -15.62
CA ALA A 5 57.80 -31.28 -15.22
C ALA A 5 57.57 -31.46 -13.71
N ARG A 6 57.47 -30.35 -12.96
CA ARG A 6 57.08 -30.36 -11.54
C ARG A 6 55.55 -30.38 -11.44
N SER A 7 55.01 -31.43 -10.83
CA SER A 7 53.59 -31.57 -10.50
C SER A 7 53.22 -30.75 -9.26
N LEU A 8 52.19 -29.89 -9.36
CA LEU A 8 51.49 -29.33 -8.20
C LEU A 8 50.36 -30.29 -7.79
N SER A 9 50.43 -30.82 -6.56
CA SER A 9 49.40 -31.68 -5.99
C SER A 9 48.20 -30.85 -5.50
N ILE A 10 47.04 -31.01 -6.14
CA ILE A 10 45.76 -30.49 -5.65
C ILE A 10 45.25 -31.42 -4.54
N ARG A 11 45.22 -30.92 -3.30
CA ARG A 11 44.55 -31.61 -2.18
C ARG A 11 43.03 -31.54 -2.37
N ARG A 12 42.41 -32.65 -2.80
CA ARG A 12 40.96 -32.83 -2.77
C ARG A 12 40.49 -32.96 -1.31
N ARG A 13 39.74 -31.97 -0.80
CA ARG A 13 39.00 -32.11 0.46
C ARG A 13 37.81 -33.06 0.23
N ARG A 14 37.81 -34.21 0.92
CA ARG A 14 36.66 -35.12 1.01
C ARG A 14 35.53 -34.42 1.77
N TRP A 15 34.38 -34.27 1.12
CA TRP A 15 33.12 -33.96 1.80
C TRP A 15 32.71 -35.16 2.65
N ARG A 16 32.48 -34.95 3.95
CA ARG A 16 31.96 -35.98 4.86
C ARG A 16 30.51 -36.26 4.49
N ARG A 17 30.17 -37.54 4.26
CA ARG A 17 28.79 -37.99 4.11
C ARG A 17 28.09 -37.90 5.48
N PHE A 18 26.95 -37.22 5.53
CA PHE A 18 26.04 -37.30 6.67
C PHE A 18 25.30 -38.65 6.63
N PRO A 19 25.14 -39.36 7.76
CA PRO A 19 24.33 -40.58 7.80
C PRO A 19 22.85 -40.24 7.64
N VAL A 20 22.16 -40.99 6.78
CA VAL A 20 20.71 -40.97 6.64
C VAL A 20 20.15 -42.06 7.55
N GLU A 21 19.46 -41.68 8.61
CA GLU A 21 18.72 -42.63 9.46
C GLU A 21 17.40 -43.06 8.79
N PRO A 22 16.93 -44.30 8.99
CA PRO A 22 15.70 -44.78 8.38
C PRO A 22 14.47 -44.20 9.08
N ALA A 23 13.47 -43.82 8.28
CA ALA A 23 12.16 -43.38 8.75
C ALA A 23 11.46 -44.52 9.50
N SER A 24 11.28 -44.35 10.81
CA SER A 24 10.42 -45.21 11.62
C SER A 24 9.00 -44.63 11.68
N SER A 25 8.05 -45.55 11.56
CA SER A 25 6.60 -45.39 11.57
C SER A 25 6.10 -44.74 12.87
N GLY A 26 5.36 -43.64 12.72
CA GLY A 26 4.74 -42.90 13.83
C GLY A 26 3.48 -42.17 13.38
N CYS A 27 2.49 -42.92 12.90
CA CYS A 27 1.12 -42.43 12.72
C CYS A 27 0.51 -42.17 14.12
N SER A 28 0.23 -40.90 14.46
CA SER A 28 -0.80 -40.44 15.43
C SER A 28 -0.58 -39.04 16.06
N ARG A 29 0.26 -38.15 15.51
CA ARG A 29 0.41 -36.77 16.05
C ARG A 29 0.04 -35.64 15.08
N ARG A 30 -0.96 -35.87 14.21
CA ARG A 30 -1.42 -34.86 13.24
C ARG A 30 -2.86 -34.35 13.46
N THR A 31 -3.52 -34.79 14.53
CA THR A 31 -4.93 -34.47 14.81
C THR A 31 -5.16 -33.45 15.93
N GLU A 32 -4.12 -32.93 16.59
CA GLU A 32 -4.27 -31.97 17.71
C GLU A 32 -3.89 -30.53 17.39
N ARG A 33 -3.32 -30.24 16.21
CA ARG A 33 -2.94 -28.86 15.81
C ARG A 33 -4.07 -28.05 15.15
N THR A 34 -5.27 -28.60 15.00
CA THR A 34 -6.41 -27.96 14.34
C THR A 34 -7.55 -27.52 15.27
N LYS A 35 -7.35 -27.55 16.60
CA LYS A 35 -8.41 -27.21 17.59
C LYS A 35 -8.19 -25.96 18.44
N ASN A 36 -7.24 -25.09 18.10
CA ASN A 36 -7.08 -23.77 18.75
C ASN A 36 -7.13 -22.62 17.72
N ARG A 37 -8.11 -22.62 16.81
CA ARG A 37 -8.63 -21.34 16.32
C ARG A 37 -9.50 -20.78 17.44
N VAL A 38 -8.88 -20.03 18.34
CA VAL A 38 -9.61 -19.09 19.18
C VAL A 38 -10.51 -18.30 18.24
N ASP A 39 -11.80 -18.31 18.52
CA ASP A 39 -12.83 -17.56 17.81
C ASP A 39 -12.52 -16.07 18.03
N GLN A 40 -11.53 -15.54 17.28
CA GLN A 40 -11.14 -14.15 17.38
C GLN A 40 -12.31 -13.33 16.86
N LYS A 41 -12.90 -12.51 17.74
CA LYS A 41 -13.96 -11.57 17.39
C LYS A 41 -13.52 -10.76 16.17
N LYS A 42 -14.25 -10.92 15.05
CA LYS A 42 -14.01 -10.14 13.84
C LYS A 42 -14.26 -8.67 14.10
N LEU A 43 -13.36 -7.79 13.62
CA LEU A 43 -13.57 -6.36 13.65
C LEU A 43 -14.70 -5.97 12.68
N THR A 44 -15.60 -5.11 13.13
CA THR A 44 -16.65 -4.52 12.29
C THR A 44 -16.12 -3.30 11.57
N LEU A 45 -16.20 -3.31 10.25
CA LEU A 45 -15.76 -2.20 9.41
C LEU A 45 -16.97 -1.52 8.77
N GLY A 46 -16.96 -0.19 8.77
CA GLY A 46 -17.85 0.60 7.94
C GLY A 46 -17.11 1.17 6.73
N LEU A 47 -17.81 1.31 5.60
CA LEU A 47 -17.24 1.73 4.34
C LEU A 47 -18.04 2.87 3.74
N ASN A 48 -17.37 3.98 3.41
CA ASN A 48 -17.95 5.08 2.66
C ASN A 48 -17.61 5.01 1.16
N GLY A 49 -18.59 5.34 0.31
CA GLY A 49 -18.50 5.15 -1.14
C GLY A 49 -18.55 3.68 -1.54
N ALA A 50 -19.39 2.89 -0.86
CA ALA A 50 -19.41 1.43 -0.99
C ALA A 50 -19.74 0.93 -2.40
N SER A 51 -20.46 1.71 -3.20
CA SER A 51 -20.80 1.34 -4.59
C SER A 51 -19.74 1.72 -5.63
N GLY A 52 -18.71 2.46 -5.21
CA GLY A 52 -17.62 2.90 -6.08
C GLY A 52 -16.65 1.77 -6.48
N ARG A 53 -15.76 2.06 -7.44
CA ARG A 53 -14.77 1.07 -7.93
C ARG A 53 -13.87 0.48 -6.83
N MET A 54 -13.45 1.32 -5.88
CA MET A 54 -12.70 0.88 -4.70
C MET A 54 -13.62 0.25 -3.66
N GLY A 55 -14.81 0.84 -3.44
CA GLY A 55 -15.81 0.36 -2.49
C GLY A 55 -16.23 -1.08 -2.76
N LEU A 56 -16.61 -1.42 -3.98
CA LEU A 56 -17.00 -2.79 -4.35
C LEU A 56 -15.87 -3.79 -4.10
N ARG A 57 -14.61 -3.39 -4.35
CA ARG A 57 -13.46 -4.26 -4.08
C ARG A 57 -13.18 -4.40 -2.59
N LEU A 58 -13.39 -3.35 -1.80
CA LEU A 58 -13.35 -3.38 -0.34
C LEU A 58 -14.42 -4.32 0.22
N VAL A 59 -15.68 -4.20 -0.23
CA VAL A 59 -16.75 -5.12 0.19
C VAL A 59 -16.36 -6.57 -0.09
N TYR A 60 -15.85 -6.85 -1.30
CA TYR A 60 -15.42 -8.19 -1.68
C TYR A 60 -14.34 -8.74 -0.74
N LEU A 61 -13.26 -7.97 -0.54
CA LEU A 61 -12.11 -8.44 0.25
C LEU A 61 -12.36 -8.42 1.76
N ILE A 62 -13.25 -7.57 2.27
CA ILE A 62 -13.70 -7.62 3.67
C ILE A 62 -14.49 -8.90 3.93
N ALA A 63 -15.35 -9.32 2.99
CA ALA A 63 -16.12 -10.57 3.13
C ALA A 63 -15.22 -11.81 3.16
N GLU A 64 -14.09 -11.79 2.43
CA GLU A 64 -13.10 -12.87 2.43
C GLU A 64 -12.13 -12.82 3.63
N ASP A 65 -12.02 -11.69 4.33
CA ASP A 65 -11.05 -11.55 5.41
C ASP A 65 -11.55 -12.26 6.68
N PRO A 66 -10.79 -13.22 7.25
CA PRO A 66 -11.20 -13.91 8.46
C PRO A 66 -11.17 -13.00 9.70
N ARG A 67 -10.54 -11.83 9.64
CA ARG A 67 -10.35 -10.90 10.76
C ARG A 67 -11.40 -9.79 10.81
N ALA A 68 -12.14 -9.58 9.72
CA ALA A 68 -13.06 -8.46 9.58
C ALA A 68 -14.44 -8.90 9.07
N ARG A 69 -15.44 -8.04 9.27
CA ARG A 69 -16.75 -8.13 8.63
C ARG A 69 -17.28 -6.73 8.32
N LEU A 70 -18.03 -6.60 7.22
CA LEU A 70 -18.71 -5.36 6.90
C LEU A 70 -19.91 -5.18 7.83
N ALA A 71 -20.08 -3.98 8.37
CA ALA A 71 -21.22 -3.62 9.20
C ALA A 71 -22.01 -2.45 8.61
N TRP A 72 -21.32 -1.47 8.00
CA TRP A 72 -21.95 -0.34 7.33
C TRP A 72 -21.43 -0.19 5.89
N ALA A 73 -22.34 0.09 4.96
CA ALA A 73 -22.04 0.41 3.58
C ALA A 73 -22.75 1.73 3.22
N ILE A 74 -21.98 2.80 3.03
CA ILE A 74 -22.51 4.15 2.93
C ILE A 74 -22.40 4.66 1.50
N GLU A 75 -23.45 5.33 1.05
CA GLU A 75 -23.48 6.14 -0.16
C GLU A 75 -24.10 7.51 0.10
N ARG A 76 -23.90 8.42 -0.87
CA ARG A 76 -24.50 9.75 -0.78
C ARG A 76 -26.05 9.68 -0.79
N PRO A 77 -26.73 10.65 -0.13
CA PRO A 77 -28.18 10.78 -0.24
C PRO A 77 -28.65 10.84 -1.70
N GLY A 78 -29.74 10.13 -2.00
CA GLY A 78 -30.32 10.04 -3.35
C GLY A 78 -29.54 9.17 -4.34
N HIS A 79 -28.53 8.41 -3.91
CA HIS A 79 -27.87 7.45 -4.79
C HIS A 79 -28.86 6.35 -5.24
N PRO A 80 -28.90 5.98 -6.54
CA PRO A 80 -29.92 5.06 -7.08
C PRO A 80 -29.84 3.62 -6.55
N ARG A 81 -28.74 3.26 -5.88
CA ARG A 81 -28.51 1.93 -5.27
C ARG A 81 -28.71 1.89 -3.76
N LEU A 82 -29.24 2.96 -3.15
CA LEU A 82 -29.60 2.91 -1.73
C LEU A 82 -30.62 1.78 -1.49
N GLY A 83 -30.40 0.99 -0.44
CA GLY A 83 -31.21 -0.19 -0.11
C GLY A 83 -30.73 -1.51 -0.73
N ASP A 84 -29.88 -1.47 -1.77
CA ASP A 84 -29.27 -2.68 -2.35
C ASP A 84 -28.29 -3.33 -1.36
N ASP A 85 -28.15 -4.66 -1.43
CA ASP A 85 -27.15 -5.40 -0.64
C ASP A 85 -25.73 -5.16 -1.17
N ALA A 86 -24.81 -4.77 -0.29
CA ALA A 86 -23.43 -4.47 -0.65
C ALA A 86 -22.69 -5.68 -1.26
N GLY A 87 -22.94 -6.89 -0.74
CA GLY A 87 -22.33 -8.13 -1.21
C GLY A 87 -22.78 -8.47 -2.61
N ALA A 88 -24.08 -8.41 -2.86
CA ALA A 88 -24.65 -8.60 -4.20
C ALA A 88 -24.06 -7.60 -5.22
N LEU A 89 -23.91 -6.33 -4.84
CA LEU A 89 -23.26 -5.33 -5.68
C LEU A 89 -21.79 -5.63 -5.97
N ALA A 90 -21.08 -6.26 -5.03
CA ALA A 90 -19.70 -6.67 -5.16
C ALA A 90 -19.51 -8.01 -5.89
N GLY A 91 -20.59 -8.64 -6.36
CA GLY A 91 -20.56 -9.95 -7.04
C GLY A 91 -20.42 -11.14 -6.09
N LEU A 92 -20.82 -10.96 -4.82
CA LEU A 92 -20.88 -12.00 -3.80
C LEU A 92 -22.33 -12.45 -3.54
N ALA A 93 -22.50 -13.49 -2.73
CA ALA A 93 -23.77 -13.74 -2.06
C ALA A 93 -24.13 -12.56 -1.13
N HIS A 94 -25.39 -12.48 -0.72
CA HIS A 94 -25.86 -11.48 0.24
C HIS A 94 -24.99 -11.49 1.50
N VAL A 95 -24.56 -10.30 1.91
CA VAL A 95 -23.83 -10.09 3.18
C VAL A 95 -24.72 -9.45 4.25
N ASP A 96 -26.00 -9.23 3.92
CA ASP A 96 -27.04 -8.64 4.76
C ASP A 96 -26.69 -7.22 5.26
N VAL A 97 -25.91 -6.49 4.46
CA VAL A 97 -25.57 -5.08 4.69
C VAL A 97 -26.07 -4.26 3.51
N LYS A 98 -27.11 -3.47 3.74
CA LYS A 98 -27.68 -2.59 2.71
C LYS A 98 -26.91 -1.29 2.60
N LEU A 99 -26.86 -0.73 1.40
CA LEU A 99 -26.37 0.63 1.18
C LEU A 99 -27.31 1.62 1.84
N SER A 100 -26.78 2.48 2.71
CA SER A 100 -27.53 3.49 3.46
C SER A 100 -26.83 4.85 3.41
N THR A 101 -27.47 5.88 3.98
CA THR A 101 -26.81 7.17 4.22
C THR A 101 -26.20 7.22 5.62
N LEU A 102 -25.42 8.27 5.92
CA LEU A 102 -24.86 8.49 7.27
C LEU A 102 -25.94 8.60 8.35
N ASP A 103 -27.06 9.24 8.03
CA ASP A 103 -28.15 9.51 8.97
C ASP A 103 -28.92 8.23 9.37
N ASP A 104 -28.88 7.20 8.51
CA ASP A 104 -29.56 5.93 8.73
C ASP A 104 -28.74 4.95 9.60
N LEU A 105 -27.49 5.30 9.95
CA LEU A 105 -26.56 4.40 10.62
C LEU A 105 -26.88 4.20 12.10
N THR A 106 -27.20 2.95 12.43
CA THR A 106 -27.40 2.46 13.80
C THR A 106 -26.28 1.49 14.21
N GLY A 107 -26.05 1.37 15.52
CA GLY A 107 -25.00 0.50 16.08
C GLY A 107 -23.61 1.14 16.11
N GLU A 108 -22.58 0.29 16.18
CA GLU A 108 -21.17 0.67 16.27
C GLU A 108 -20.31 -0.12 15.28
N VAL A 109 -19.20 0.49 14.86
CA VAL A 109 -18.14 -0.16 14.08
C VAL A 109 -16.80 0.11 14.73
N ASP A 110 -15.88 -0.83 14.58
CA ASP A 110 -14.53 -0.69 15.13
C ASP A 110 -13.64 0.28 14.32
N ALA A 111 -13.91 0.44 13.02
CA ALA A 111 -13.24 1.44 12.18
C ALA A 111 -14.04 1.76 10.89
N MET A 112 -13.84 2.98 10.39
CA MET A 112 -14.35 3.44 9.10
C MET A 112 -13.24 3.45 8.04
N ILE A 113 -13.57 3.08 6.80
CA ILE A 113 -12.70 3.22 5.63
C ILE A 113 -13.38 4.14 4.61
N ASP A 114 -12.63 5.13 4.11
CA ASP A 114 -13.12 6.12 3.13
C ASP A 114 -12.24 6.21 1.88
N PHE A 115 -12.86 5.99 0.72
CA PHE A 115 -12.28 6.23 -0.61
C PHE A 115 -13.32 6.93 -1.48
N SER A 116 -13.66 8.17 -1.13
CA SER A 116 -14.74 8.93 -1.75
C SER A 116 -14.24 10.26 -2.34
N HIS A 117 -14.80 11.37 -1.87
CA HIS A 117 -14.51 12.73 -2.31
C HIS A 117 -14.19 13.60 -1.09
N PRO A 118 -13.27 14.58 -1.19
CA PRO A 118 -12.86 15.38 -0.03
C PRO A 118 -13.99 15.95 0.83
N SER A 119 -15.08 16.42 0.21
CA SER A 119 -16.25 16.93 0.93
C SER A 119 -16.97 15.85 1.76
N ALA A 120 -17.13 14.65 1.21
CA ALA A 120 -17.76 13.53 1.88
C ALA A 120 -16.87 12.96 2.99
N THR A 121 -15.54 12.95 2.78
CA THR A 121 -14.58 12.59 3.82
C THR A 121 -14.73 13.49 5.05
N LEU A 122 -14.85 14.80 4.88
CA LEU A 122 -14.94 15.73 6.02
C LEU A 122 -16.24 15.55 6.80
N GLU A 123 -17.35 15.35 6.11
CA GLU A 123 -18.63 15.03 6.75
C GLU A 123 -18.52 13.74 7.58
N LEU A 124 -17.97 12.68 6.98
CA LEU A 124 -17.72 11.41 7.67
C LEU A 124 -16.72 11.57 8.83
N ALA A 125 -15.69 12.39 8.68
CA ALA A 125 -14.69 12.63 9.72
C ALA A 125 -15.30 13.32 10.95
N ARG A 126 -16.22 14.27 10.76
CA ARG A 126 -17.00 14.88 11.85
C ARG A 126 -17.91 13.85 12.53
N PHE A 127 -18.61 13.03 11.74
CA PHE A 127 -19.43 11.94 12.27
C PHE A 127 -18.60 10.94 13.11
N CYS A 128 -17.44 10.52 12.60
CA CYS A 128 -16.52 9.62 13.30
C CYS A 128 -15.97 10.26 14.56
N ARG A 129 -15.61 11.54 14.52
CA ARG A 129 -15.18 12.31 15.70
C ARG A 129 -16.23 12.29 16.80
N ASP A 130 -17.48 12.58 16.46
CA ASP A 130 -18.57 12.71 17.44
C ASP A 130 -18.95 11.36 18.06
N ARG A 131 -18.71 10.25 17.33
CA ARG A 131 -18.91 8.87 17.82
C ARG A 131 -17.63 8.17 18.30
N THR A 132 -16.49 8.86 18.31
CA THR A 132 -15.18 8.31 18.69
C THR A 132 -14.76 7.08 17.85
N ILE A 133 -15.09 7.06 16.56
CA ILE A 133 -14.81 5.94 15.65
C ILE A 133 -13.48 6.18 14.93
N PRO A 134 -12.51 5.24 14.97
CA PRO A 134 -11.29 5.32 14.17
C PRO A 134 -11.56 5.36 12.67
N MET A 135 -10.75 6.09 11.91
CA MET A 135 -11.00 6.31 10.48
C MET A 135 -9.75 6.21 9.61
N VAL A 136 -9.86 5.47 8.52
CA VAL A 136 -8.85 5.35 7.45
C VAL A 136 -9.33 6.15 6.24
N VAL A 137 -8.51 7.10 5.81
CA VAL A 137 -8.78 8.01 4.68
C VAL A 137 -7.80 7.72 3.55
N GLY A 138 -8.30 7.08 2.50
CA GLY A 138 -7.61 6.89 1.22
C GLY A 138 -7.99 7.92 0.16
N THR A 139 -8.92 8.82 0.48
CA THR A 139 -9.30 9.94 -0.38
C THR A 139 -8.11 10.90 -0.58
N THR A 140 -7.97 11.46 -1.79
CA THR A 140 -6.90 12.39 -2.15
C THR A 140 -7.46 13.73 -2.61
N GLY A 141 -6.60 14.76 -2.71
CA GLY A 141 -7.00 16.06 -3.29
C GLY A 141 -7.53 17.08 -2.27
N PHE A 142 -7.20 16.91 -0.99
CA PHE A 142 -7.56 17.89 0.05
C PHE A 142 -6.80 19.20 -0.12
N SER A 143 -7.52 20.32 -0.02
CA SER A 143 -6.95 21.66 0.14
C SER A 143 -6.23 21.81 1.49
N PRO A 144 -5.37 22.82 1.69
CA PRO A 144 -4.71 23.07 2.97
C PRO A 144 -5.70 23.24 4.14
N SER A 145 -6.83 23.92 3.92
CA SER A 145 -7.87 24.08 4.96
C SER A 145 -8.55 22.75 5.33
N GLN A 146 -8.81 21.90 4.34
CA GLN A 146 -9.39 20.58 4.58
C GLN A 146 -8.42 19.65 5.31
N ARG A 147 -7.12 19.74 5.03
CA ARG A 147 -6.09 18.97 5.77
C ARG A 147 -6.02 19.40 7.24
N ASN A 148 -6.02 20.70 7.51
CA ASN A 148 -6.06 21.20 8.88
C ASN A 148 -7.32 20.70 9.62
N GLU A 149 -8.48 20.66 8.96
CA GLU A 149 -9.68 20.09 9.57
C GLU A 149 -9.51 18.61 9.95
N LEU A 150 -8.92 17.79 9.08
CA LEU A 150 -8.60 16.39 9.38
C LEU A 150 -7.60 16.27 10.54
N GLU A 151 -6.61 17.15 10.61
CA GLU A 151 -5.67 17.22 11.74
C GLU A 151 -6.41 17.52 13.05
N GLN A 152 -7.37 18.45 13.07
CA GLN A 152 -8.18 18.72 14.25
C GLN A 152 -9.06 17.53 14.66
N VAL A 153 -9.59 16.77 13.69
CA VAL A 153 -10.33 15.53 13.96
C VAL A 153 -9.42 14.49 14.62
N SER A 154 -8.17 14.38 14.16
CA SER A 154 -7.19 13.41 14.67
C SER A 154 -6.85 13.61 16.16
N VAL A 155 -7.09 14.80 16.72
CA VAL A 155 -6.91 15.05 18.16
C VAL A 155 -7.92 14.26 19.02
N LYS A 156 -9.05 13.84 18.44
CA LYS A 156 -10.13 13.14 19.15
C LYS A 156 -10.25 11.67 18.80
N ILE A 157 -9.84 11.27 17.60
CA ILE A 157 -9.92 9.89 17.12
C ILE A 157 -8.63 9.43 16.45
N PRO A 158 -8.36 8.12 16.39
CA PRO A 158 -7.29 7.60 15.55
C PRO A 158 -7.66 7.81 14.08
N LEU A 159 -6.88 8.62 13.38
CA LEU A 159 -7.13 8.96 11.99
C LEU A 159 -5.89 8.60 11.17
N LEU A 160 -6.03 7.68 10.20
CA LEU A 160 -4.97 7.39 9.24
C LEU A 160 -5.28 8.08 7.92
N VAL A 161 -4.39 8.94 7.45
CA VAL A 161 -4.51 9.58 6.14
C VAL A 161 -3.33 9.14 5.28
N SER A 162 -3.62 8.49 4.15
CA SER A 162 -2.57 8.12 3.20
C SER A 162 -3.07 8.20 1.76
N PRO A 163 -2.31 8.85 0.85
CA PRO A 163 -2.64 8.86 -0.58
C PRO A 163 -2.44 7.49 -1.24
N ASN A 164 -1.76 6.55 -0.56
CA ASN A 164 -1.53 5.20 -1.06
C ASN A 164 -1.55 4.20 0.09
N MET A 165 -2.51 3.28 0.08
CA MET A 165 -2.64 2.25 1.11
C MET A 165 -1.78 1.00 0.84
N SER A 166 -1.11 0.88 -0.31
CA SER A 166 -0.26 -0.29 -0.61
C SER A 166 0.91 -0.36 0.37
N ARG A 167 0.98 -1.45 1.13
CA ARG A 167 2.12 -1.76 2.01
C ARG A 167 3.44 -1.79 1.26
N ALA A 168 3.44 -2.36 0.06
CA ALA A 168 4.63 -2.46 -0.77
C ALA A 168 5.09 -1.09 -1.29
N VAL A 169 4.17 -0.19 -1.66
CA VAL A 169 4.54 1.18 -2.07
C VAL A 169 5.12 1.96 -0.89
N ASN A 170 4.53 1.85 0.30
CA ASN A 170 5.04 2.56 1.48
C ASN A 170 6.40 2.00 1.94
N LEU A 171 6.62 0.68 1.81
CA LEU A 171 7.95 0.11 2.01
C LEU A 171 8.95 0.61 0.96
N LEU A 172 8.56 0.66 -0.32
CA LEU A 172 9.39 1.23 -1.39
C LEU A 172 9.80 2.67 -1.06
N MET A 173 8.87 3.50 -0.60
CA MET A 173 9.16 4.88 -0.19
C MET A 173 10.23 4.95 0.91
N ARG A 174 10.14 4.10 1.94
CA ARG A 174 11.16 3.99 2.99
C ARG A 174 12.53 3.59 2.43
N LEU A 175 12.56 2.54 1.61
CA LEU A 175 13.79 2.03 1.00
C LEU A 175 14.44 3.05 0.07
N VAL A 176 13.65 3.80 -0.69
CA VAL A 176 14.14 4.90 -1.55
C VAL A 176 14.77 6.00 -0.72
N GLY A 177 14.14 6.40 0.39
CA GLY A 177 14.72 7.38 1.31
C GLY A 177 16.02 6.91 1.98
N GLU A 178 16.15 5.61 2.26
CA GLU A 178 17.40 5.00 2.76
C GLU A 178 18.48 4.97 1.68
N ALA A 179 18.16 4.48 0.49
CA ALA A 179 19.08 4.41 -0.65
C ALA A 179 19.56 5.81 -1.06
N ALA A 180 18.67 6.80 -1.11
CA ALA A 180 19.05 8.18 -1.44
C ALA A 180 19.96 8.83 -0.40
N ARG A 181 19.76 8.56 0.90
CA ARG A 181 20.70 9.02 1.93
C ARG A 181 22.08 8.38 1.81
N ALA A 182 22.13 7.10 1.43
CA ALA A 182 23.38 6.35 1.34
C ALA A 182 24.16 6.63 0.03
N LEU A 183 23.46 6.76 -1.09
CA LEU A 183 24.04 6.78 -2.44
C LEU A 183 23.82 8.09 -3.18
N GLY A 184 22.91 8.96 -2.75
CA GLY A 184 22.39 10.07 -3.55
C GLY A 184 23.41 11.13 -3.97
N GLN A 185 24.53 11.27 -3.25
CA GLN A 185 25.62 12.18 -3.65
C GLN A 185 26.51 11.61 -4.77
N SER A 186 26.46 10.30 -5.00
CA SER A 186 27.31 9.59 -5.96
C SER A 186 26.53 8.89 -7.07
N ALA A 187 25.21 8.81 -6.94
CA ALA A 187 24.32 8.14 -7.87
C ALA A 187 23.51 9.15 -8.69
N ASP A 188 23.36 8.87 -9.98
CA ASP A 188 22.31 9.45 -10.80
C ASP A 188 20.97 8.83 -10.39
N ILE A 189 20.01 9.65 -9.96
CA ILE A 189 18.68 9.19 -9.55
C ILE A 189 17.67 9.42 -10.67
N GLU A 190 17.04 8.35 -11.12
CA GLU A 190 16.03 8.37 -12.17
C GLU A 190 14.78 7.60 -11.71
N ILE A 191 13.59 8.10 -12.08
CA ILE A 191 12.32 7.48 -11.75
C ILE A 191 11.57 7.21 -13.04
N VAL A 192 11.19 5.96 -13.24
CA VAL A 192 10.35 5.54 -14.36
C VAL A 192 9.05 5.00 -13.80
N GLU A 193 7.93 5.53 -14.28
CA GLU A 193 6.60 5.04 -13.94
C GLU A 193 5.80 4.60 -15.18
N ARG A 194 4.95 3.58 -15.01
CA ARG A 194 4.09 3.05 -16.08
C ARG A 194 2.66 2.93 -15.57
N HIS A 195 1.72 3.44 -16.35
CA HIS A 195 0.29 3.33 -16.06
C HIS A 195 -0.51 3.13 -17.34
N HIS A 196 -1.77 2.73 -17.18
CA HIS A 196 -2.73 2.59 -18.26
C HIS A 196 -2.90 3.87 -19.09
N ARG A 197 -3.30 3.69 -20.36
CA ARG A 197 -3.46 4.79 -21.34
C ARG A 197 -4.44 5.90 -20.91
N LEU A 198 -5.38 5.57 -20.03
CA LEU A 198 -6.43 6.50 -19.57
C LEU A 198 -6.01 7.41 -18.40
N LYS A 199 -4.79 7.25 -17.87
CA LYS A 199 -4.33 8.06 -16.73
C LYS A 199 -3.95 9.45 -17.22
N LYS A 200 -4.58 10.47 -16.62
CA LYS A 200 -4.52 11.87 -17.08
C LYS A 200 -3.32 12.65 -16.55
N ASP A 201 -2.96 12.43 -15.30
CA ASP A 201 -1.83 13.07 -14.63
C ASP A 201 -0.50 12.38 -14.99
N ALA A 202 0.57 13.15 -15.17
CA ALA A 202 1.94 12.68 -15.38
C ALA A 202 2.94 13.74 -14.87
N PRO A 203 3.89 13.38 -13.99
CA PRO A 203 4.05 12.09 -13.31
C PRO A 203 2.86 11.73 -12.41
N SER A 204 2.70 10.45 -12.05
CA SER A 204 1.74 10.07 -11.02
C SER A 204 2.10 10.64 -9.65
N GLY A 205 1.10 10.79 -8.77
CA GLY A 205 1.33 11.20 -7.37
C GLY A 205 2.35 10.31 -6.64
N THR A 206 2.36 9.00 -6.88
CA THR A 206 3.37 8.10 -6.30
C THR A 206 4.78 8.40 -6.84
N ALA A 207 4.92 8.64 -8.16
CA ALA A 207 6.21 8.98 -8.76
C ALA A 207 6.75 10.31 -8.23
N LEU A 208 5.87 11.33 -8.12
CA LEU A 208 6.23 12.62 -7.55
C LEU A 208 6.67 12.47 -6.09
N ARG A 209 5.94 11.68 -5.28
CA ARG A 209 6.30 11.45 -3.88
C ARG A 209 7.65 10.71 -3.74
N LEU A 210 7.93 9.73 -4.60
CA LEU A 210 9.24 9.06 -4.63
C LEU A 210 10.36 10.06 -5.00
N ALA A 211 10.10 10.95 -5.95
CA ALA A 211 11.05 12.01 -6.34
C ALA A 211 11.32 12.97 -5.19
N GLU A 212 10.29 13.43 -4.48
CA GLU A 212 10.41 14.30 -3.30
C GLU A 212 11.25 13.64 -2.20
N ILE A 213 10.98 12.36 -1.87
CA ILE A 213 11.73 11.63 -0.85
C ILE A 213 13.22 11.50 -1.25
N ALA A 214 13.49 11.13 -2.49
CA ALA A 214 14.87 11.04 -2.98
C ALA A 214 15.57 12.40 -3.01
N ALA A 215 14.87 13.45 -3.45
CA ALA A 215 15.36 14.82 -3.51
C ALA A 215 15.77 15.35 -2.13
N GLU A 216 14.87 15.22 -1.15
CA GLU A 216 15.10 15.65 0.23
C GLU A 216 16.29 14.90 0.84
N ALA A 217 16.35 13.57 0.64
CA ALA A 217 17.41 12.72 1.17
C ALA A 217 18.79 12.99 0.52
N ALA A 218 18.83 13.29 -0.77
CA ALA A 218 20.06 13.50 -1.54
C ALA A 218 20.49 14.98 -1.61
N GLY A 219 19.65 15.92 -1.19
CA GLY A 219 19.89 17.36 -1.35
C GLY A 219 19.77 17.86 -2.79
N ILE A 220 18.96 17.18 -3.62
CA ILE A 220 18.74 17.53 -5.03
C ILE A 220 17.50 18.41 -5.14
N THR A 221 17.54 19.46 -5.97
CA THR A 221 16.46 20.46 -6.03
C THR A 221 15.72 20.54 -7.35
N ARG A 222 16.17 19.83 -8.39
CA ARG A 222 15.62 19.95 -9.74
C ARG A 222 15.04 18.64 -10.25
N PHE A 223 13.81 18.72 -10.78
CA PHE A 223 13.17 17.62 -11.50
C PHE A 223 13.20 17.86 -13.01
N VAL A 224 13.46 16.81 -13.78
CA VAL A 224 13.47 16.85 -15.26
C VAL A 224 12.46 15.83 -15.79
N HIS A 225 11.54 16.30 -16.63
CA HIS A 225 10.44 15.50 -17.17
C HIS A 225 10.66 15.23 -18.66
N GLY A 226 11.40 14.16 -18.97
CA GLY A 226 11.71 13.77 -20.35
C GLY A 226 13.01 14.37 -20.89
N ARG A 227 13.50 13.79 -21.99
CA ARG A 227 14.71 14.21 -22.73
C ARG A 227 14.44 13.97 -24.22
N GLU A 228 14.67 14.97 -25.06
CA GLU A 228 14.41 14.92 -26.50
C GLU A 228 15.57 15.56 -27.28
N GLY A 229 16.05 14.90 -28.33
CA GLY A 229 17.18 15.39 -29.13
C GLY A 229 18.51 15.41 -28.37
N GLN A 230 19.32 16.45 -28.59
CA GLN A 230 20.65 16.61 -28.00
C GLN A 230 20.61 17.50 -26.75
N VAL A 231 20.22 16.92 -25.60
CA VAL A 231 20.00 17.65 -24.33
C VAL A 231 21.28 18.00 -23.56
N GLY A 232 22.45 17.52 -24.01
CA GLY A 232 23.72 17.67 -23.29
C GLY A 232 23.94 16.63 -22.20
N GLN A 233 25.01 16.80 -21.41
CA GLN A 233 25.33 15.92 -20.28
C GLN A 233 24.34 16.12 -19.13
N ARG A 234 24.06 15.04 -18.39
CA ARG A 234 23.21 15.04 -17.19
C ARG A 234 23.85 15.88 -16.09
N SER A 235 23.06 16.72 -15.43
CA SER A 235 23.51 17.44 -14.23
C SER A 235 23.51 16.52 -13.01
N SER A 236 24.46 16.67 -12.09
CA SER A 236 24.42 15.97 -10.81
C SER A 236 23.30 16.45 -9.88
N ASN A 237 22.82 17.70 -10.07
CA ASN A 237 21.70 18.26 -9.32
C ASN A 237 20.39 18.11 -10.11
N GLU A 238 20.06 16.92 -10.58
CA GLU A 238 18.73 16.64 -11.14
C GLU A 238 18.25 15.22 -10.80
N ILE A 239 16.94 15.04 -10.70
CA ILE A 239 16.24 13.75 -10.72
C ILE A 239 15.37 13.71 -11.96
N GLY A 240 15.60 12.73 -12.84
CA GLY A 240 14.71 12.52 -13.98
C GLY A 240 13.46 11.75 -13.57
N VAL A 241 12.30 12.19 -14.05
CA VAL A 241 11.00 11.56 -13.77
C VAL A 241 10.27 11.33 -15.09
N HIS A 242 10.19 10.07 -15.49
CA HIS A 242 9.70 9.63 -16.79
C HIS A 242 8.38 8.87 -16.67
N ALA A 243 7.40 9.29 -17.47
CA ALA A 243 6.06 8.72 -17.45
C ALA A 243 5.73 7.94 -18.73
N VAL A 244 5.39 6.67 -18.56
CA VAL A 244 4.91 5.78 -19.63
C VAL A 244 3.40 5.58 -19.49
N ARG A 245 2.68 5.71 -20.60
CA ARG A 245 1.24 5.42 -20.69
C ARG A 245 1.02 4.29 -21.68
N THR A 246 0.63 3.12 -21.19
CA THR A 246 0.53 1.91 -22.01
C THR A 246 -0.52 0.94 -21.48
N GLY A 247 -1.29 0.33 -22.40
CA GLY A 247 -2.25 -0.72 -22.07
C GLY A 247 -3.23 -0.35 -20.95
N ASP A 248 -3.42 -1.32 -20.06
CA ASP A 248 -4.26 -1.31 -18.86
C ASP A 248 -3.43 -1.45 -17.56
N GLU A 249 -2.12 -1.20 -17.61
CA GLU A 249 -1.20 -1.36 -16.48
C GLU A 249 -1.71 -0.56 -15.24
N PRO A 250 -1.97 -1.22 -14.10
CA PRO A 250 -2.49 -0.54 -12.91
C PRO A 250 -1.53 0.51 -12.35
N GLY A 251 -0.23 0.22 -12.40
CA GLY A 251 0.83 1.11 -11.93
C GLY A 251 2.14 0.36 -11.66
N GLU A 252 3.22 0.82 -12.24
CA GLU A 252 4.60 0.37 -11.97
C GLU A 252 5.48 1.57 -11.70
N HIS A 253 6.38 1.46 -10.73
CA HIS A 253 7.29 2.53 -10.31
C HIS A 253 8.66 1.92 -10.05
N THR A 254 9.68 2.40 -10.74
CA THR A 254 11.08 2.02 -10.53
C THR A 254 11.88 3.26 -10.22
N VAL A 255 12.59 3.25 -9.09
CA VAL A 255 13.62 4.24 -8.75
C VAL A 255 14.97 3.61 -8.99
N ILE A 256 15.77 4.25 -9.84
CA ILE A 256 17.08 3.80 -10.29
C ILE A 256 18.12 4.70 -9.63
N PHE A 257 19.10 4.09 -8.98
CA PHE A 257 20.32 4.73 -8.49
C PHE A 257 21.48 4.22 -9.36
N GLY A 258 21.88 4.99 -10.37
CA GLY A 258 22.96 4.65 -11.28
C GLY A 258 24.31 5.14 -10.76
N LEU A 259 25.26 4.23 -10.54
CA LEU A 259 26.64 4.55 -10.18
C LEU A 259 27.58 4.17 -11.34
N MET A 260 28.86 4.51 -11.19
CA MET A 260 29.88 4.06 -12.14
C MET A 260 30.14 2.56 -11.96
N GLY A 261 29.66 1.75 -12.90
CA GLY A 261 29.90 0.31 -12.95
C GLY A 261 28.79 -0.57 -12.35
N GLU A 262 27.81 0.01 -11.68
CA GLU A 262 26.67 -0.72 -11.11
C GLU A 262 25.42 0.17 -10.99
N SER A 263 24.26 -0.46 -10.78
CA SER A 263 23.01 0.23 -10.46
C SER A 263 22.21 -0.53 -9.41
N LEU A 264 21.48 0.22 -8.59
CA LEU A 264 20.46 -0.30 -7.69
C LEU A 264 19.09 0.16 -8.18
N GLU A 265 18.17 -0.78 -8.39
CA GLU A 265 16.80 -0.50 -8.80
C GLU A 265 15.82 -0.98 -7.73
N LEU A 266 14.92 -0.09 -7.32
CA LEU A 266 13.85 -0.38 -6.38
C LEU A 266 12.52 -0.23 -7.12
N SER A 267 11.84 -1.37 -7.34
CA SER A 267 10.62 -1.42 -8.15
C SER A 267 9.41 -1.92 -7.37
N HIS A 268 8.28 -1.27 -7.61
CA HIS A 268 6.96 -1.75 -7.21
C HIS A 268 6.08 -1.89 -8.45
N ARG A 269 5.36 -3.01 -8.56
CA ARG A 269 4.36 -3.26 -9.59
C ARG A 269 3.03 -3.67 -8.98
N ALA A 270 1.98 -2.89 -9.25
CA ALA A 270 0.61 -3.24 -8.90
C ALA A 270 0.03 -4.18 -9.97
N LEU A 271 -0.26 -5.42 -9.59
CA LEU A 271 -0.92 -6.39 -10.48
C LEU A 271 -2.42 -6.10 -10.65
N ASN A 272 -3.04 -5.53 -9.62
CA ASN A 272 -4.44 -5.10 -9.58
C ASN A 272 -4.63 -4.13 -8.38
N ARG A 273 -5.89 -3.84 -8.01
CA ARG A 273 -6.20 -2.92 -6.90
C ARG A 273 -6.16 -3.55 -5.51
N ASP A 274 -6.01 -4.87 -5.41
CA ASP A 274 -6.16 -5.60 -4.15
C ASP A 274 -5.09 -5.21 -3.14
N GLY A 275 -3.88 -4.85 -3.60
CA GLY A 275 -2.82 -4.38 -2.72
C GLY A 275 -3.21 -3.13 -1.92
N PHE A 276 -3.94 -2.19 -2.55
CA PHE A 276 -4.43 -0.99 -1.87
C PHE A 276 -5.58 -1.33 -0.91
N VAL A 277 -6.48 -2.22 -1.32
CA VAL A 277 -7.63 -2.64 -0.50
C VAL A 277 -7.19 -3.39 0.74
N ARG A 278 -6.29 -4.38 0.60
CA ARG A 278 -5.72 -5.13 1.72
C ARG A 278 -4.98 -4.22 2.68
N GLY A 279 -4.25 -3.22 2.15
CA GLY A 279 -3.59 -2.22 2.97
C GLY A 279 -4.56 -1.32 3.75
N ALA A 280 -5.70 -0.95 3.16
CA ALA A 280 -6.74 -0.19 3.86
C ALA A 280 -7.41 -1.02 4.97
N ILE A 281 -7.64 -2.32 4.73
CA ILE A 281 -8.10 -3.25 5.76
C ILE A 281 -7.05 -3.34 6.88
N ASP A 282 -5.78 -3.61 6.55
CA ASP A 282 -4.70 -3.67 7.54
C ASP A 282 -4.56 -2.36 8.34
N ALA A 283 -4.76 -1.19 7.70
CA ALA A 283 -4.79 0.11 8.36
C ALA A 283 -5.96 0.24 9.34
N ALA A 284 -7.15 -0.21 8.97
CA ALA A 284 -8.31 -0.20 9.85
C ALA A 284 -8.11 -1.14 11.05
N MET A 285 -7.53 -2.31 10.81
CA MET A 285 -7.14 -3.27 11.85
C MET A 285 -6.09 -2.67 12.79
N PHE A 286 -5.13 -1.91 12.26
CA PHE A 286 -4.10 -1.24 13.04
C PHE A 286 -4.67 -0.11 13.91
N LEU A 287 -5.62 0.68 13.39
CA LEU A 287 -6.24 1.79 14.11
C LEU A 287 -7.18 1.32 15.23
N ALA A 288 -7.78 0.14 15.09
CA ALA A 288 -8.64 -0.41 16.13
C ALA A 288 -7.86 -0.55 17.45
N GLY A 289 -8.25 0.24 18.46
CA GLY A 289 -7.59 0.28 19.76
C GLY A 289 -6.37 1.20 19.88
N LYS A 290 -6.07 2.01 18.87
CA LYS A 290 -5.04 3.07 18.97
C LYS A 290 -5.58 4.29 19.73
N PRO A 291 -4.71 5.06 20.39
CA PRO A 291 -5.11 6.36 20.91
C PRO A 291 -5.36 7.35 19.77
N ALA A 292 -6.08 8.43 20.07
CA ALA A 292 -6.27 9.53 19.14
C ALA A 292 -4.91 10.05 18.62
N GLY A 293 -4.87 10.35 17.32
CA GLY A 293 -3.67 10.81 16.64
C GLY A 293 -3.79 10.68 15.14
N LEU A 294 -2.92 11.41 14.43
CA LEU A 294 -2.76 11.28 12.98
C LEU A 294 -1.70 10.20 12.69
N TYR A 295 -2.10 9.19 11.93
CA TYR A 295 -1.28 8.07 11.52
C TYR A 295 -1.11 8.04 10.00
N THR A 296 -0.10 7.29 9.57
CA THR A 296 0.23 7.03 8.17
C THR A 296 0.42 5.53 7.96
N MET A 297 0.57 5.11 6.70
CA MET A 297 0.95 3.72 6.41
C MET A 297 2.37 3.37 6.89
N THR A 298 3.23 4.34 7.19
CA THR A 298 4.51 4.09 7.84
C THR A 298 4.30 3.49 9.24
N ASP A 299 3.37 4.05 10.01
CA ASP A 299 3.04 3.56 11.36
C ASP A 299 2.46 2.15 11.34
N VAL A 300 1.71 1.81 10.29
CA VAL A 300 1.16 0.47 10.06
C VAL A 300 2.27 -0.55 9.76
N LEU A 301 3.36 -0.12 9.13
CA LEU A 301 4.47 -1.00 8.74
C LEU A 301 5.48 -1.28 9.86
N GLY A 302 5.57 -0.41 10.88
CA GLY A 302 6.66 -0.44 11.88
C GLY A 302 7.91 0.22 11.33
#